data_AF-A0AAJ2X6T4-F1
#
_entry.id   AF-A0AAJ2X6T4-F1
#
_cell.length_a   1.000
_cell.length_b   1.000
_cell.length_c   1.000
_cell.angle_alpha   90.00
_cell.angle_beta   90.00
_cell.angle_gamma   90.00
#
_symmetry.space_group_name_H-M   'P 1'
#
loop_
_entity.id
_entity.type
_entity.pdbx_description
1 polymer ?
#
loop_
_entity_poly.entity_id
_entity_poly.type
_entity_poly.pdbx_seq_one_letter_code
_entity_poly.pdbx_strand_id
1 'polypeptide(L)'
;MNGPPVSTATAVAMVLAAHEKFPVDDPAFWDEFSQMMEILRRSCSSQRDARSAMCRAAFHLRGLSNSKQVSAFDDRAFFDSRSTANWAITTASDDEVSISLAPLRHTTRTEQMELCVPIYMVSFECKNNSKDYTGFFSKLKEIGHPWSNDVGSTWLIGHLGNASTIRDVLKRHLYEEDRLLVAKLTKKDAAWTGFSTMSSEWLMRHLS
;
A
#
# COMPACT_ATOMS: atom_id res chain seq x y z
N MET A 1 -30.35 -20.43 11.30
CA MET A 1 -30.49 -19.63 12.54
C MET A 1 -29.10 -19.13 12.89
N ASN A 2 -28.87 -17.82 12.90
CA ASN A 2 -27.58 -17.26 13.30
C ASN A 2 -27.47 -17.33 14.83
N GLY A 3 -26.43 -17.97 15.34
CA GLY A 3 -26.16 -18.03 16.78
C GLY A 3 -25.88 -16.65 17.38
N PRO A 4 -25.85 -16.52 18.71
CA PRO A 4 -25.54 -15.25 19.36
C PRO A 4 -24.14 -14.76 18.94
N PRO A 5 -23.96 -13.43 18.79
CA PRO A 5 -22.68 -12.86 18.36
C PRO A 5 -21.57 -13.22 19.35
N VAL A 6 -20.45 -13.71 18.83
CA VAL A 6 -19.26 -14.01 19.63
C VAL A 6 -18.61 -12.70 20.05
N SER A 7 -18.46 -12.49 21.36
CA SER A 7 -17.85 -11.27 21.89
C SER A 7 -16.35 -11.21 21.59
N THR A 8 -15.77 -10.00 21.52
CA THR A 8 -14.32 -9.82 21.37
C THR A 8 -13.52 -10.51 22.48
N ALA A 9 -14.06 -10.54 23.71
CA ALA A 9 -13.43 -11.24 24.83
C ALA A 9 -13.35 -12.75 24.61
N THR A 10 -14.40 -13.33 24.01
CA THR A 10 -14.42 -14.76 23.64
C THR A 10 -13.39 -15.07 22.55
N ALA A 11 -13.26 -14.21 21.53
CA ALA A 11 -12.27 -14.38 20.47
C ALA A 11 -10.83 -14.34 21.02
N VAL A 12 -10.54 -13.44 21.95
CA VAL A 12 -9.23 -13.33 22.59
C VAL A 12 -8.95 -14.55 23.48
N ALA A 13 -9.94 -15.02 24.24
CA ALA A 13 -9.79 -16.21 25.08
C ALA A 13 -9.49 -17.48 24.25
N MET A 14 -10.11 -17.62 23.09
CA MET A 14 -9.86 -18.75 22.18
C MET A 14 -8.43 -18.71 21.62
N VAL A 15 -7.93 -17.54 21.23
CA VAL A 15 -6.55 -17.37 20.74
C VAL A 15 -5.52 -17.69 21.82
N LEU A 16 -5.78 -17.24 23.06
CA LEU A 16 -4.92 -17.54 24.21
C LEU A 16 -4.90 -19.03 24.55
N ALA A 17 -6.06 -19.68 24.57
CA ALA A 17 -6.16 -21.12 24.81
C ALA A 17 -5.41 -21.95 23.74
N ALA A 18 -5.45 -21.53 22.48
CA ALA A 18 -4.69 -22.19 21.41
C ALA A 18 -3.17 -22.06 21.61
N HIS A 19 -2.70 -20.89 22.07
CA HIS A 19 -1.29 -20.65 22.37
C HIS A 19 -0.78 -21.40 23.61
N GLU A 20 -1.64 -21.65 24.61
CA GLU A 20 -1.27 -22.52 25.75
C GLU A 20 -1.11 -23.99 25.34
N LYS A 21 -1.89 -24.43 24.35
CA LYS A 21 -1.96 -25.82 23.92
C LYS A 21 -0.88 -26.21 22.92
N PHE A 22 -0.44 -25.27 22.06
CA PHE A 22 0.61 -25.51 21.06
C PHE A 22 1.62 -24.37 21.03
N PRO A 23 2.93 -24.67 20.96
CA PRO A 23 3.91 -23.65 20.63
C PRO A 23 3.63 -23.10 19.23
N VAL A 24 3.88 -21.80 19.01
CA VAL A 24 3.58 -21.09 17.76
C VAL A 24 4.25 -21.71 16.52
N ASP A 25 5.35 -22.43 16.73
CA ASP A 25 6.14 -23.07 15.67
C ASP A 25 5.62 -24.48 15.32
N ASP A 26 4.59 -24.97 16.02
CA ASP A 26 3.92 -26.25 15.72
C ASP A 26 2.91 -26.08 14.57
N PRO A 27 2.99 -26.86 13.47
CA PRO A 27 1.98 -26.84 12.41
C PRO A 27 0.54 -27.03 12.91
N ALA A 28 0.32 -27.79 13.99
CA ALA A 28 -1.00 -28.00 14.58
C ALA A 28 -1.60 -26.71 15.18
N PHE A 29 -0.75 -25.76 15.62
CA PHE A 29 -1.21 -24.43 16.06
C PHE A 29 -1.94 -23.71 14.91
N TRP A 30 -1.40 -23.78 13.70
CA TRP A 30 -1.95 -23.09 12.53
C TRP A 30 -3.26 -23.71 12.04
N ASP A 31 -3.39 -25.03 12.13
CA ASP A 31 -4.64 -25.73 11.82
C ASP A 31 -5.75 -25.38 12.81
N GLU A 32 -5.44 -25.34 14.12
CA GLU A 32 -6.41 -24.97 15.16
C GLU A 32 -6.76 -23.47 15.10
N PHE A 33 -5.78 -22.62 14.84
CA PHE A 33 -5.98 -21.19 14.62
C PHE A 33 -6.88 -20.92 13.40
N SER A 34 -6.66 -21.63 12.29
CA SER A 34 -7.47 -21.47 11.07
C SER A 34 -8.92 -21.89 11.28
N GLN A 35 -9.16 -23.00 11.98
CA GLN A 35 -10.51 -23.45 12.33
C GLN A 35 -11.23 -22.44 13.23
N MET A 36 -10.52 -21.88 14.22
CA MET A 36 -11.04 -20.83 15.09
C MET A 36 -11.40 -19.56 14.31
N MET A 37 -10.56 -19.17 13.34
CA MET A 37 -10.80 -17.98 12.51
C MET A 37 -12.03 -18.14 11.61
N GLU A 38 -12.30 -19.35 11.11
CA GLU A 38 -13.52 -19.63 10.36
C GLU A 38 -14.78 -19.60 11.26
N ILE A 39 -14.68 -20.06 12.51
CA ILE A 39 -15.77 -19.93 13.50
C ILE A 39 -16.08 -18.46 13.79
N LEU A 40 -15.05 -17.64 14.00
CA LEU A 40 -15.22 -16.20 14.22
C LEU A 40 -15.81 -15.50 12.99
N ARG A 41 -15.33 -15.84 11.79
CA ARG A 41 -15.86 -15.31 10.53
C ARG A 41 -17.35 -15.59 10.35
N ARG A 42 -17.81 -16.79 10.75
CA ARG A 42 -19.22 -17.19 10.69
C ARG A 42 -20.10 -16.57 11.78
N SER A 43 -19.50 -16.21 12.91
CA SER A 43 -20.24 -15.71 14.09
C SER A 43 -20.33 -14.19 14.18
N CYS A 44 -19.52 -13.45 13.44
CA CYS A 44 -19.62 -11.99 13.36
C CYS A 44 -20.69 -11.57 12.35
N SER A 45 -21.63 -10.73 12.80
CA SER A 45 -22.67 -10.14 11.95
C SER A 45 -22.12 -9.13 10.94
N SER A 46 -20.91 -8.60 11.14
CA SER A 46 -20.25 -7.68 10.23
C SER A 46 -18.76 -8.03 10.01
N GLN A 47 -18.29 -7.88 8.77
CA GLN A 47 -16.88 -8.04 8.40
C GLN A 47 -15.96 -7.06 9.15
N ARG A 48 -16.49 -5.92 9.62
CA ARG A 48 -15.73 -4.90 10.34
C ARG A 48 -15.39 -5.34 11.76
N ASP A 49 -16.30 -6.05 12.42
CA ASP A 49 -16.11 -6.55 13.79
C ASP A 49 -15.15 -7.74 13.81
N ALA A 50 -15.26 -8.64 12.82
CA ALA A 50 -14.31 -9.71 12.60
C ALA A 50 -12.89 -9.14 12.40
N ARG A 51 -12.73 -8.14 11.52
CA ARG A 51 -11.45 -7.44 11.30
C ARG A 51 -10.86 -6.86 12.58
N SER A 52 -11.67 -6.13 13.36
CA SER A 52 -11.18 -5.49 14.58
C SER A 52 -10.75 -6.51 15.64
N ALA A 53 -11.51 -7.60 15.81
CA ALA A 53 -11.16 -8.68 16.73
C ALA A 53 -9.85 -9.38 16.31
N MET A 54 -9.70 -9.66 15.00
CA MET A 54 -8.53 -10.33 14.44
C MET A 54 -7.25 -9.50 14.56
N CYS A 55 -7.32 -8.19 14.27
CA CYS A 55 -6.17 -7.30 14.43
C CYS A 55 -5.72 -7.19 15.90
N ARG A 56 -6.67 -7.18 16.86
CA ARG A 56 -6.33 -7.14 18.29
C ARG A 56 -5.71 -8.44 18.78
N ALA A 57 -6.20 -9.59 18.31
CA ALA A 57 -5.62 -10.89 18.62
C ALA A 57 -4.19 -11.00 18.08
N ALA A 58 -3.95 -10.62 16.82
CA ALA A 58 -2.62 -10.62 16.20
C ALA A 58 -1.64 -9.67 16.90
N PHE A 59 -2.11 -8.50 17.35
CA PHE A 59 -1.30 -7.57 18.13
C PHE A 59 -0.91 -8.14 19.50
N HIS A 60 -1.82 -8.86 20.15
CA HIS A 60 -1.55 -9.50 21.44
C HIS A 60 -0.52 -10.63 21.32
N LEU A 61 -0.63 -11.46 20.27
CA LEU A 61 0.34 -12.52 19.97
C LEU A 61 1.76 -11.96 19.70
N ARG A 62 1.86 -10.78 19.05
CA ARG A 62 3.14 -10.07 18.87
C ARG A 62 3.75 -9.57 20.18
N GLY A 63 2.94 -9.27 21.18
CA GLY A 63 3.41 -8.87 22.51
C GLY A 63 3.94 -10.03 23.35
N LEU A 64 3.52 -11.27 23.03
CA LEU A 64 3.88 -12.48 23.79
C LEU A 64 5.11 -13.21 23.22
N SER A 65 5.49 -12.96 21.96
CA SER A 65 6.61 -13.62 21.30
C SER A 65 7.79 -12.68 21.04
N ASN A 66 8.94 -12.96 21.67
CA ASN A 66 10.24 -12.31 21.39
C ASN A 66 10.98 -12.96 20.19
N SER A 67 10.34 -13.83 19.42
CA SER A 67 11.01 -14.56 18.33
C SER A 67 10.89 -13.83 16.99
N LYS A 68 11.96 -13.94 16.16
CA LYS A 68 12.05 -13.39 14.80
C LYS A 68 11.05 -14.01 13.80
N GLN A 69 10.14 -14.90 14.24
CA GLN A 69 9.24 -15.65 13.35
C GLN A 69 7.84 -15.05 13.16
N VAL A 70 7.45 -14.01 13.93
CA VAL A 70 6.15 -13.34 13.72
C VAL A 70 6.09 -12.54 12.39
N SER A 71 7.22 -12.42 11.68
CA SER A 71 7.26 -11.89 10.31
C SER A 71 6.73 -12.83 9.24
N ALA A 72 6.43 -14.10 9.57
CA ALA A 72 5.91 -15.11 8.64
C ALA A 72 4.37 -15.22 8.65
N PHE A 73 3.68 -14.40 9.46
CA PHE A 73 2.22 -14.29 9.38
C PHE A 73 1.83 -13.57 8.08
N ASP A 74 1.63 -14.33 7.01
CA ASP A 74 1.17 -13.81 5.72
C ASP A 74 -0.34 -13.50 5.82
N ASP A 75 -0.66 -12.23 6.09
CA ASP A 75 -2.03 -11.69 6.15
C ASP A 75 -2.85 -11.90 4.85
N ARG A 76 -2.26 -12.45 3.77
CA ARG A 76 -2.83 -12.47 2.42
C ARG A 76 -3.74 -13.65 2.08
N ALA A 77 -3.70 -14.78 2.79
CA ALA A 77 -4.60 -15.90 2.45
C ALA A 77 -6.04 -15.69 2.94
N PHE A 78 -6.26 -14.82 3.95
CA PHE A 78 -7.54 -14.75 4.66
C PHE A 78 -8.39 -13.51 4.35
N PHE A 79 -7.83 -12.47 3.71
CA PHE A 79 -8.46 -11.14 3.72
C PHE A 79 -8.78 -10.43 2.38
N ASP A 80 -8.78 -11.10 1.23
CA ASP A 80 -9.24 -10.46 -0.01
C ASP A 80 -10.66 -10.88 -0.43
N SER A 81 -11.65 -10.10 0.02
CA SER A 81 -12.91 -9.92 -0.70
C SER A 81 -13.12 -8.43 -0.96
N ARG A 82 -12.32 -7.84 -1.86
CA ARG A 82 -12.76 -6.80 -2.82
C ARG A 82 -11.56 -6.31 -3.66
N SER A 83 -11.13 -7.15 -4.59
CA SER A 83 -10.57 -6.72 -5.88
C SER A 83 -11.70 -6.86 -6.92
N THR A 84 -11.94 -5.81 -7.69
CA THR A 84 -12.96 -5.77 -8.74
C THR A 84 -12.69 -6.85 -9.77
N ALA A 85 -13.51 -7.89 -9.76
CA ALA A 85 -13.59 -8.83 -10.84
C ALA A 85 -14.14 -8.13 -12.08
N ASN A 86 -13.27 -7.85 -13.05
CA ASN A 86 -13.71 -7.78 -14.44
C ASN A 86 -14.02 -9.20 -14.89
N TRP A 87 -15.22 -9.68 -14.57
CA TRP A 87 -15.79 -10.86 -15.22
C TRP A 87 -16.30 -10.44 -16.59
N ALA A 88 -15.50 -10.62 -17.63
CA ALA A 88 -16.05 -10.71 -18.97
C ALA A 88 -16.76 -12.07 -19.08
N ILE A 89 -18.07 -12.08 -18.82
CA ILE A 89 -18.92 -13.22 -19.15
C ILE A 89 -19.31 -13.06 -20.61
N THR A 90 -18.60 -13.75 -21.50
CA THR A 90 -19.09 -13.98 -22.86
C THR A 90 -19.98 -15.21 -22.79
N THR A 91 -21.29 -15.04 -22.96
CA THR A 91 -22.22 -16.16 -23.07
C THR A 91 -21.98 -16.86 -24.41
N ALA A 92 -21.35 -18.04 -24.37
CA ALA A 92 -21.39 -19.01 -25.47
C ALA A 92 -22.36 -20.13 -25.07
N SER A 93 -23.21 -20.50 -26.03
CA SER A 93 -24.24 -21.53 -25.92
C SER A 93 -23.67 -22.90 -25.55
N ASP A 94 -24.45 -23.61 -24.75
CA ASP A 94 -24.52 -25.04 -24.44
C ASP A 94 -23.30 -25.92 -24.78
N ASP A 95 -22.82 -26.53 -23.69
CA ASP A 95 -21.83 -27.59 -23.55
C ASP A 95 -20.34 -27.19 -23.55
N GLU A 96 -19.73 -27.41 -22.37
CA GLU A 96 -18.34 -27.17 -21.93
C GLU A 96 -17.93 -25.76 -21.46
N VAL A 97 -17.94 -25.58 -20.14
CA VAL A 97 -17.30 -24.45 -19.44
C VAL A 97 -15.79 -24.73 -19.31
N SER A 98 -15.00 -24.18 -20.23
CA SER A 98 -13.54 -24.11 -20.08
C SER A 98 -13.16 -22.85 -19.29
N ILE A 99 -12.70 -23.03 -18.05
CA ILE A 99 -12.18 -21.94 -17.21
C ILE A 99 -10.67 -21.83 -17.50
N SER A 100 -10.29 -20.89 -18.37
CA SER A 100 -8.88 -20.54 -18.56
C SER A 100 -8.39 -19.66 -17.40
N LEU A 101 -7.57 -20.23 -16.52
CA LEU A 101 -6.87 -19.50 -15.47
C LEU A 101 -5.67 -18.76 -16.07
N ALA A 102 -5.84 -17.49 -16.42
CA ALA A 102 -4.69 -16.62 -16.67
C ALA A 102 -3.94 -16.37 -15.34
N PRO A 103 -2.60 -16.38 -15.31
CA PRO A 103 -1.85 -16.15 -14.07
C PRO A 103 -2.13 -14.74 -13.52
N LEU A 104 -2.55 -14.67 -12.25
CA LEU A 104 -2.62 -13.43 -11.49
C LEU A 104 -1.22 -12.80 -11.43
N ARG A 105 -1.05 -11.61 -11.99
CA ARG A 105 0.19 -10.84 -11.79
C ARG A 105 0.26 -10.43 -10.34
N HIS A 106 1.05 -11.14 -9.55
CA HIS A 106 1.47 -10.72 -8.22
C HIS A 106 2.27 -9.42 -8.36
N THR A 107 1.66 -8.28 -7.99
CA THR A 107 2.43 -7.05 -7.86
C THR A 107 3.37 -7.17 -6.68
N THR A 108 4.63 -6.80 -6.89
CA THR A 108 5.68 -6.98 -5.89
C THR A 108 5.52 -5.98 -4.74
N ARG A 109 6.07 -6.29 -3.56
CA ARG A 109 6.07 -5.38 -2.38
C ARG A 109 6.63 -3.99 -2.71
N THR A 110 7.53 -3.91 -3.69
CA THR A 110 8.10 -2.68 -4.22
C THR A 110 7.06 -1.82 -4.94
N GLU A 111 6.22 -2.42 -5.79
CA GLU A 111 5.13 -1.70 -6.49
C GLU A 111 4.04 -1.19 -5.53
N GLN A 112 3.77 -1.92 -4.43
CA GLN A 112 2.82 -1.46 -3.40
C GLN A 112 3.35 -0.30 -2.55
N MET A 113 4.66 -0.23 -2.30
CA MET A 113 5.25 0.95 -1.64
C MET A 113 5.18 2.19 -2.54
N GLU A 114 5.41 2.07 -3.85
CA GLU A 114 5.36 3.19 -4.80
C GLU A 114 3.98 3.88 -4.86
N LEU A 115 2.90 3.15 -4.59
CA LEU A 115 1.54 3.69 -4.56
C LEU A 115 1.19 4.43 -3.26
N CYS A 116 1.93 4.24 -2.16
CA CYS A 116 1.63 4.87 -0.86
C CYS A 116 2.54 6.05 -0.50
N VAL A 117 3.59 6.32 -1.28
CA VAL A 117 4.47 7.48 -1.03
C VAL A 117 3.72 8.79 -1.33
N PRO A 118 3.83 9.82 -0.47
CA PRO A 118 3.28 11.14 -0.76
C PRO A 118 4.00 11.80 -1.94
N ILE A 119 3.23 12.48 -2.79
CA ILE A 119 3.76 13.24 -3.92
C ILE A 119 3.96 14.71 -3.51
N TYR A 120 5.08 15.27 -3.95
CA TYR A 120 5.44 16.67 -3.80
C TYR A 120 5.59 17.31 -5.18
N MET A 121 5.06 18.53 -5.31
CA MET A 121 5.36 19.43 -6.40
C MET A 121 6.63 20.21 -6.05
N VAL A 122 7.61 20.15 -6.92
CA VAL A 122 8.88 20.86 -6.84
C VAL A 122 8.95 21.81 -8.04
N SER A 123 8.79 23.10 -7.79
CA SER A 123 8.88 24.14 -8.83
C SER A 123 10.12 24.98 -8.58
N PHE A 124 10.85 25.30 -9.63
CA PHE A 124 12.09 26.08 -9.54
C PHE A 124 12.21 27.07 -10.69
N GLU A 125 12.99 28.11 -10.44
CA GLU A 125 13.35 29.13 -11.43
C GLU A 125 14.86 29.30 -11.39
N CYS A 126 15.53 28.75 -12.42
CA CYS A 126 16.96 28.94 -12.66
C CYS A 126 17.14 30.27 -13.39
N LYS A 127 17.71 31.29 -12.73
CA LYS A 127 17.81 32.63 -13.34
C LYS A 127 18.92 32.75 -14.38
N ASN A 128 19.94 31.91 -14.27
CA ASN A 128 21.10 31.97 -15.13
C ASN A 128 21.28 30.69 -15.94
N ASN A 129 21.03 30.79 -17.25
CA ASN A 129 21.13 29.67 -18.20
C ASN A 129 22.58 29.25 -18.50
N SER A 130 23.59 30.01 -18.05
CA SER A 130 25.00 29.65 -18.21
C SER A 130 25.53 28.76 -17.08
N LYS A 131 24.74 28.53 -16.03
CA LYS A 131 25.11 27.73 -14.88
C LYS A 131 24.80 26.25 -15.10
N ASP A 132 25.60 25.40 -14.46
CA ASP A 132 25.38 23.96 -14.44
C ASP A 132 24.43 23.57 -13.30
N TYR A 133 23.29 22.95 -13.65
CA TYR A 133 22.28 22.42 -12.72
C TYR A 133 22.19 20.88 -12.78
N THR A 134 23.15 20.20 -13.41
CA THR A 134 23.17 18.73 -13.49
C THR A 134 23.13 18.09 -12.10
N GLY A 135 23.83 18.67 -11.12
CA GLY A 135 23.79 18.26 -9.73
C GLY A 135 22.40 18.37 -9.09
N PHE A 136 21.65 19.44 -9.40
CA PHE A 136 20.29 19.63 -8.92
C PHE A 136 19.34 18.55 -9.47
N PHE A 137 19.35 18.32 -10.79
CA PHE A 137 18.51 17.30 -11.41
C PHE A 137 18.88 15.88 -10.99
N SER A 138 20.18 15.61 -10.80
CA SER A 138 20.65 14.32 -10.31
C SER A 138 20.15 14.08 -8.88
N LYS A 139 20.27 15.08 -8.01
CA LYS A 139 19.79 14.96 -6.63
C LYS A 139 18.28 14.80 -6.55
N LEU A 140 17.53 15.48 -7.41
CA LEU A 140 16.08 15.40 -7.47
C LEU A 140 15.63 13.96 -7.81
N LYS A 141 16.26 13.32 -8.81
CA LYS A 141 15.99 11.91 -9.15
C LYS A 141 16.45 10.93 -8.06
N GLU A 142 17.52 11.26 -7.34
CA GLU A 142 18.04 10.42 -6.25
C GLU A 142 17.08 10.37 -5.06
N ILE A 143 16.54 11.52 -4.65
CA ILE A 143 15.66 11.60 -3.48
C ILE A 143 14.20 11.32 -3.82
N GLY A 144 13.78 11.63 -5.05
CA GLY A 144 12.41 11.47 -5.51
C GLY A 144 12.21 10.12 -6.17
N HIS A 145 11.31 9.28 -5.64
CA HIS A 145 10.84 8.09 -6.34
C HIS A 145 9.42 7.71 -5.90
N PRO A 146 8.47 7.52 -6.83
CA PRO A 146 8.56 7.75 -8.27
C PRO A 146 8.64 9.25 -8.62
N TRP A 147 8.98 9.61 -9.86
CA TRP A 147 9.00 11.02 -10.28
C TRP A 147 8.50 11.22 -11.72
N SER A 148 8.04 12.45 -12.02
CA SER A 148 7.68 12.92 -13.37
C SER A 148 8.14 14.37 -13.55
N ASN A 149 8.62 14.70 -14.75
CA ASN A 149 9.08 16.03 -15.14
C ASN A 149 8.35 16.58 -16.39
N ASP A 150 7.16 16.04 -16.68
CA ASP A 150 6.40 16.37 -17.89
C ASP A 150 5.79 17.79 -17.86
N VAL A 151 5.94 18.51 -16.75
CA VAL A 151 5.43 19.88 -16.53
C VAL A 151 6.53 20.93 -16.74
N GLY A 152 7.59 20.61 -17.49
CA GLY A 152 8.67 21.54 -17.83
C GLY A 152 9.54 21.93 -16.63
N SER A 153 9.31 23.13 -16.05
CA SER A 153 10.03 23.64 -14.87
C SER A 153 9.49 23.13 -13.54
N THR A 154 8.52 22.21 -13.58
CA THR A 154 7.91 21.61 -12.40
C THR A 154 8.10 20.10 -12.42
N TRP A 155 8.54 19.57 -11.29
CA TRP A 155 8.71 18.15 -11.06
C TRP A 155 7.70 17.67 -10.02
N LEU A 156 7.21 16.46 -10.23
CA LEU A 156 6.42 15.72 -9.26
C LEU A 156 7.30 14.59 -8.73
N ILE A 157 7.46 14.50 -7.41
CA ILE A 157 8.30 13.46 -6.80
C ILE A 157 7.61 12.79 -5.62
N GLY A 158 7.77 11.47 -5.51
CA GLY A 158 7.44 10.70 -4.33
C GLY A 158 8.57 10.84 -3.30
N HIS A 159 8.22 11.19 -2.06
CA HIS A 159 9.18 11.27 -0.97
C HIS A 159 8.51 10.99 0.40
N LEU A 160 9.17 10.25 1.30
CA LEU A 160 8.63 9.89 2.62
C LEU A 160 8.79 10.98 3.69
N GLY A 161 9.77 11.87 3.53
CA GLY A 161 9.99 13.03 4.38
C GLY A 161 9.02 14.19 4.11
N ASN A 162 9.29 15.36 4.68
CA ASN A 162 8.46 16.55 4.52
C ASN A 162 9.03 17.55 3.48
N ALA A 163 8.24 18.57 3.12
CA ALA A 163 8.62 19.57 2.12
C ALA A 163 9.90 20.34 2.48
N SER A 164 10.09 20.70 3.76
CA SER A 164 11.30 21.38 4.23
C SER A 164 12.55 20.52 4.04
N THR A 165 12.49 19.22 4.33
CA THR A 165 13.62 18.31 4.11
C THR A 165 14.02 18.27 2.63
N ILE A 166 13.04 18.15 1.73
CA ILE A 166 13.28 18.15 0.28
C ILE A 166 13.93 19.48 -0.14
N ARG A 167 13.35 20.61 0.28
CA ARG A 167 13.86 21.95 -0.01
C ARG A 167 15.31 22.10 0.45
N ASP A 168 15.61 21.73 1.68
CA ASP A 168 16.92 21.94 2.29
C ASP A 168 18.00 21.07 1.63
N VAL A 169 17.63 19.86 1.20
CA VAL A 169 18.52 19.00 0.41
C VAL A 169 18.80 19.59 -0.96
N LEU A 170 17.75 20.02 -1.68
CA LEU A 170 17.85 20.52 -3.06
C LEU A 170 18.49 21.91 -3.15
N LYS A 171 18.23 22.81 -2.18
CA LYS A 171 18.78 24.18 -2.13
C LYS A 171 20.30 24.21 -2.19
N ARG A 172 20.98 23.16 -1.70
CA ARG A 172 22.45 23.03 -1.75
C ARG A 172 23.02 22.91 -3.17
N HIS A 173 22.16 22.66 -4.15
CA HIS A 173 22.52 22.54 -5.56
C HIS A 173 21.98 23.73 -6.40
N LEU A 174 21.52 24.79 -5.75
CA LEU A 174 21.03 26.02 -6.37
C LEU A 174 21.94 27.20 -6.01
N TYR A 175 21.90 28.24 -6.83
CA TYR A 175 22.58 29.50 -6.57
C TYR A 175 21.69 30.44 -5.75
N GLU A 176 22.28 31.51 -5.21
CA GLU A 176 21.61 32.43 -4.29
C GLU A 176 20.43 33.17 -4.95
N GLU A 177 20.53 33.43 -6.25
CA GLU A 177 19.54 34.14 -7.05
C GLU A 177 18.34 33.28 -7.48
N ASP A 178 18.44 31.96 -7.34
CA ASP A 178 17.44 31.00 -7.79
C ASP A 178 16.27 30.88 -6.81
N ARG A 179 15.14 30.39 -7.31
CA ARG A 179 13.94 30.17 -6.49
C ARG A 179 13.55 28.70 -6.49
N LEU A 180 13.10 28.23 -5.33
CA LEU A 180 12.65 26.86 -5.12
C LEU A 180 11.38 26.85 -4.26
N LEU A 181 10.33 26.21 -4.76
CA LEU A 181 9.09 25.94 -4.04
C LEU A 181 8.88 24.43 -3.96
N VAL A 182 8.58 23.94 -2.76
CA VAL A 182 8.21 22.54 -2.53
C VAL A 182 6.87 22.51 -1.80
N ALA A 183 5.87 21.86 -2.39
CA ALA A 183 4.53 21.73 -1.83
C ALA A 183 4.11 20.26 -1.84
N LYS A 184 3.51 19.78 -0.75
CA LYS A 184 2.91 18.44 -0.70
C LYS A 184 1.57 18.48 -1.44
N LEU A 185 1.36 17.53 -2.35
CA LEU A 185 0.09 17.38 -3.05
C LEU A 185 -0.85 16.46 -2.29
N THR A 186 -2.12 16.82 -2.28
CA THR A 186 -3.21 15.96 -1.80
C THR A 186 -3.60 14.98 -2.89
N LYS A 187 -3.85 13.72 -2.51
CA LYS A 187 -4.41 12.74 -3.44
C LYS A 187 -5.89 13.00 -3.66
N LYS A 188 -6.42 12.56 -4.80
CA LYS A 188 -7.82 12.66 -5.23
C LYS A 188 -8.32 14.07 -5.53
N ASP A 189 -7.43 15.04 -5.57
CA ASP A 189 -7.73 16.44 -5.85
C ASP A 189 -6.68 17.00 -6.81
N ALA A 190 -6.71 16.49 -8.04
CA ALA A 190 -5.82 16.89 -9.12
C ALA A 190 -6.55 16.79 -10.46
N ALA A 191 -6.23 17.71 -11.38
CA ALA A 191 -6.76 17.75 -12.73
C ALA A 191 -5.66 18.21 -13.70
N TRP A 192 -5.66 17.68 -14.92
CA TRP A 192 -4.65 17.98 -15.94
C TRP A 192 -5.25 17.84 -17.36
N THR A 193 -4.59 18.47 -18.34
CA THR A 193 -4.96 18.41 -19.76
C THR A 193 -3.73 18.61 -20.65
N GLY A 194 -3.76 18.10 -21.89
CA GLY A 194 -2.66 18.25 -22.85
C GLY A 194 -1.43 17.36 -22.59
N PHE A 195 -1.54 16.38 -21.71
CA PHE A 195 -0.47 15.43 -21.40
C PHE A 195 -0.48 14.22 -22.33
N SER A 196 0.68 13.60 -22.52
CA SER A 196 0.78 12.30 -23.22
C SER A 196 -0.03 11.21 -22.48
N THR A 197 -0.33 10.11 -23.16
CA THR A 197 -0.99 8.95 -22.53
C THR A 197 -0.18 8.42 -21.34
N MET A 198 1.14 8.26 -21.50
CA MET A 198 2.01 7.76 -20.44
C MET A 198 2.04 8.70 -19.22
N SER A 199 2.13 10.00 -19.46
CA SER A 199 2.12 11.02 -18.40
C SER A 199 0.77 11.05 -17.68
N SER A 200 -0.33 10.96 -18.43
CA SER A 200 -1.68 10.92 -17.88
C SER A 200 -1.89 9.68 -17.01
N GLU A 201 -1.40 8.51 -17.45
CA GLU A 201 -1.44 7.28 -16.64
C GLU A 201 -0.63 7.40 -15.35
N TRP A 202 0.54 8.05 -15.40
CA TRP A 202 1.33 8.32 -14.21
C TRP A 202 0.57 9.23 -13.23
N LEU A 203 -0.01 10.33 -13.72
CA LEU A 203 -0.79 11.26 -12.91
C LEU A 203 -2.02 10.58 -12.28
N MET A 204 -2.76 9.76 -13.03
CA MET A 204 -3.86 8.95 -12.47
C MET A 204 -3.36 8.02 -11.36
N ARG A 205 -2.24 7.33 -11.58
CA ARG A 205 -1.71 6.36 -10.63
C ARG A 205 -1.29 6.98 -9.30
N HIS A 206 -0.76 8.21 -9.32
CA HIS A 206 -0.13 8.81 -8.15
C HIS A 206 -0.94 9.93 -7.49
N LEU A 207 -1.86 10.57 -8.23
CA LEU A 207 -2.63 11.72 -7.74
C LEU A 207 -4.15 11.48 -7.69
N SER A 208 -4.71 10.45 -8.34
CA SER A 208 -6.15 10.13 -8.27
C SER A 208 -6.56 9.19 -7.14
#